data_AF-A0AAR2JZ60-F1
#
_entry.id   AF-A0AAR2JZ60-F1
#
_cell.length_a   1.000
_cell.length_b   1.000
_cell.length_c   1.000
_cell.angle_alpha   90.00
_cell.angle_beta   90.00
_cell.angle_gamma   90.00
#
_symmetry.space_group_name_H-M   'P 1'
#
loop_
_entity.id
_entity.type
_entity.pdbx_description
1 polymer ?
#
loop_
_entity_poly.entity_id
_entity_poly.type
_entity_poly.pdbx_seq_one_letter_code
_entity_poly.pdbx_strand_id
1 'polypeptide(L)'
;MKIWTSEHIFNHPWETVTKAAMQKYPNPMNPSVFGVDVLDRTVDQQGRLHSKRLLSTEWGLPSIVKSIIGNARTCTYVQEHSVVDPKEKTLELKSTNITFTNMVSVDERLIYKPHPEEPEKTVLTQEAIISVKGVSLSSYLEGLMANTISTNAGKGREAMEWVIRRLNAEIEELAITARGSIRTPMAAAVTEK
;
A
#
# COMPACT_ATOMS: atom_id res chain seq x y z
N MET A 1 20.01 10.79 -10.78
CA MET A 1 18.75 10.06 -10.98
C MET A 1 19.06 8.58 -10.84
N LYS A 2 18.47 7.93 -9.83
CA LYS A 2 18.59 6.47 -9.64
C LYS A 2 17.23 5.82 -9.84
N ILE A 3 17.25 4.70 -10.56
CA ILE A 3 16.09 3.84 -10.75
C ILE A 3 16.35 2.60 -9.90
N TRP A 4 15.40 2.25 -9.04
CA TRP A 4 15.40 1.00 -8.29
C TRP A 4 14.19 0.20 -8.73
N THR A 5 14.40 -1.07 -9.05
CA THR A 5 13.34 -2.00 -9.43
C THR A 5 13.41 -3.24 -8.57
N SER A 6 12.25 -3.79 -8.24
CA SER A 6 12.16 -5.04 -7.50
C SER A 6 10.89 -5.78 -7.86
N GLU A 7 11.00 -7.10 -7.94
CA GLU A 7 9.89 -8.00 -8.12
C GLU A 7 9.70 -8.85 -6.87
N HIS A 8 8.45 -9.14 -6.54
CA HIS A 8 8.09 -10.00 -5.43
C HIS A 8 6.83 -10.79 -5.76
N ILE A 9 6.77 -12.04 -5.29
CA ILE A 9 5.61 -12.92 -5.49
C ILE A 9 4.94 -13.14 -4.14
N PHE A 10 3.69 -12.74 -4.03
CA PHE A 10 2.82 -13.08 -2.90
C PHE A 10 2.14 -14.41 -3.18
N ASN A 11 2.17 -15.31 -2.20
CA ASN A 11 1.47 -16.61 -2.28
C ASN A 11 -0.01 -16.48 -1.90
N HIS A 12 -0.68 -15.47 -2.47
CA HIS A 12 -2.08 -15.16 -2.22
C HIS A 12 -2.74 -14.66 -3.52
N PRO A 13 -4.04 -14.94 -3.73
CA PRO A 13 -4.75 -14.53 -4.92
C PRO A 13 -4.87 -13.00 -5.00
N TRP A 14 -4.96 -12.49 -6.23
CA TRP A 14 -4.92 -11.05 -6.52
C TRP A 14 -6.01 -10.28 -5.79
N GLU A 15 -7.20 -10.87 -5.63
CA GLU A 15 -8.33 -10.26 -4.93
C GLU A 15 -8.01 -10.00 -3.46
N THR A 16 -7.35 -10.96 -2.80
CA THR A 16 -6.93 -10.84 -1.39
C THR A 16 -5.81 -9.81 -1.24
N VAL A 17 -4.82 -9.84 -2.14
CA VAL A 17 -3.72 -8.88 -2.15
C VAL A 17 -4.23 -7.47 -2.41
N THR A 18 -5.17 -7.29 -3.34
CA THR A 18 -5.77 -5.99 -3.66
C THR A 18 -6.56 -5.42 -2.48
N LYS A 19 -7.36 -6.27 -1.79
CA LYS A 19 -8.06 -5.87 -0.57
C LYS A 19 -7.07 -5.46 0.54
N ALA A 20 -6.02 -6.25 0.74
CA ALA A 20 -4.99 -5.94 1.71
C ALA A 20 -4.24 -4.63 1.38
N ALA A 21 -3.95 -4.36 0.10
CA ALA A 21 -3.29 -3.13 -0.32
C ALA A 21 -4.15 -1.88 -0.05
N MET A 22 -5.47 -2.01 -0.19
CA MET A 22 -6.41 -0.93 0.15
C MET A 22 -6.48 -0.66 1.66
N GLN A 23 -6.27 -1.69 2.48
CA GLN A 23 -6.29 -1.62 3.95
C GLN A 23 -4.90 -1.71 4.60
N LYS A 24 -3.85 -1.41 3.83
CA LYS A 24 -2.46 -1.59 4.26
C LYS A 24 -2.15 -0.84 5.56
N TYR A 25 -2.79 0.30 5.80
CA TYR A 25 -2.58 1.13 6.98
C TYR A 25 -3.84 1.21 7.84
N PRO A 26 -3.69 1.27 9.17
CA PRO A 26 -2.43 1.18 9.93
C PRO A 26 -1.86 -0.25 10.00
N ASN A 27 -0.53 -0.38 10.13
CA ASN A 27 0.16 -1.66 10.36
C ASN A 27 1.38 -1.47 11.29
N PRO A 28 1.78 -2.51 12.04
CA PRO A 28 2.90 -2.42 13.00
C PRO A 28 4.28 -2.22 12.34
N MET A 29 4.45 -2.60 11.07
CA MET A 29 5.75 -2.52 10.37
C MET A 29 6.09 -1.10 9.89
N ASN A 30 5.08 -0.26 9.72
CA ASN A 30 5.22 1.12 9.24
C ASN A 30 4.51 2.11 10.18
N PRO A 31 4.98 2.26 11.43
CA PRO A 31 4.36 3.15 12.42
C PRO A 31 4.49 4.63 12.04
N SER A 32 5.43 4.96 11.16
CA SER A 32 5.64 6.33 10.65
C SER A 32 4.46 6.86 9.83
N VAL A 33 3.60 5.98 9.29
CA VAL A 33 2.40 6.39 8.54
C VAL A 33 1.25 6.48 9.53
N PHE A 34 0.92 7.69 9.96
CA PHE A 34 -0.08 7.92 11.00
C PHE A 34 -1.45 8.37 10.47
N GLY A 35 -1.53 8.81 9.21
CA GLY A 35 -2.79 9.25 8.60
C GLY A 35 -2.89 8.84 7.13
N VAL A 36 -4.05 8.37 6.72
CA VAL A 36 -4.38 8.06 5.32
C VAL A 36 -5.79 8.54 5.03
N ASP A 37 -5.91 9.54 4.17
CA ASP A 37 -7.19 10.11 3.76
C ASP A 37 -7.46 9.80 2.29
N VAL A 38 -8.69 9.40 1.98
CA VAL A 38 -9.15 9.26 0.58
C VAL A 38 -9.71 10.60 0.15
N LEU A 39 -8.99 11.30 -0.73
CA LEU A 39 -9.37 12.61 -1.23
C LEU A 39 -10.48 12.52 -2.28
N ASP A 40 -10.42 11.50 -3.12
CA ASP A 40 -11.32 11.31 -4.25
C ASP A 40 -11.37 9.84 -4.62
N ARG A 41 -12.55 9.36 -5.01
CA ARG A 41 -12.75 7.98 -5.46
C ARG A 41 -13.86 7.93 -6.48
N THR A 42 -13.53 7.47 -7.68
CA THR A 42 -14.44 7.45 -8.82
C THR A 42 -14.31 6.15 -9.59
N VAL A 43 -15.41 5.70 -10.18
CA VAL A 43 -15.39 4.59 -11.15
C VAL A 43 -15.46 5.20 -12.55
N ASP A 44 -14.53 4.83 -13.43
CA ASP A 44 -14.54 5.30 -14.80
C ASP A 44 -15.56 4.55 -15.68
N GLN A 45 -15.74 5.02 -16.92
CA GLN A 45 -16.67 4.41 -17.88
C GLN A 45 -16.31 2.96 -18.22
N GLN A 46 -15.04 2.57 -18.05
CA GLN A 46 -14.55 1.22 -18.31
C GLN A 46 -14.79 0.27 -17.11
N GLY A 47 -15.17 0.81 -15.96
CA GLY A 47 -15.43 0.08 -14.71
C GLY A 47 -14.20 -0.03 -13.79
N ARG A 48 -13.17 0.78 -14.02
CA ARG A 48 -11.95 0.82 -13.19
C ARG A 48 -12.14 1.78 -12.03
N LEU A 49 -11.69 1.37 -10.84
CA LEU A 49 -11.76 2.18 -9.63
C LEU A 49 -10.50 3.05 -9.53
N HIS A 50 -10.67 4.35 -9.61
CA HIS A 50 -9.63 5.34 -9.36
C HIS A 50 -9.77 5.83 -7.92
N SER A 51 -8.68 5.83 -7.16
CA SER A 51 -8.64 6.45 -5.83
C SER A 51 -7.43 7.35 -5.71
N LYS A 52 -7.63 8.56 -5.19
CA LYS A 52 -6.57 9.47 -4.78
C LYS A 52 -6.52 9.48 -3.26
N ARG A 53 -5.35 9.15 -2.71
CA ARG A 53 -5.11 9.12 -1.26
C ARG A 53 -4.01 10.11 -0.90
N LEU A 54 -4.13 10.69 0.29
CA LEU A 54 -3.10 11.47 0.93
C LEU A 54 -2.56 10.70 2.13
N LEU A 55 -1.27 10.40 2.11
CA LEU A 55 -0.61 9.73 3.23
C LEU A 55 0.18 10.78 4.01
N SER A 56 -0.10 10.85 5.31
CA SER A 56 0.63 11.66 6.28
C SER A 56 1.63 10.78 7.00
N THR A 57 2.91 11.15 6.86
CA THR A 57 4.03 10.35 7.35
C THR A 57 4.96 11.20 8.18
N GLU A 58 5.44 10.66 9.29
CA GLU A 58 6.52 11.29 10.05
C GLU A 58 7.83 10.57 9.71
N TRP A 59 8.61 11.19 8.82
CA TRP A 59 9.86 10.60 8.38
C TRP A 59 11.02 11.06 9.26
N GLY A 60 11.79 10.10 9.76
CA GLY A 60 13.11 10.35 10.32
C GLY A 60 14.08 10.72 9.20
N LEU A 61 14.01 11.96 8.69
CA LEU A 61 14.98 12.45 7.71
C LEU A 61 16.41 12.17 8.20
N PRO A 62 17.33 11.68 7.33
CA PRO A 62 18.72 11.51 7.71
C PRO A 62 19.29 12.82 8.28
N SER A 63 20.18 12.74 9.27
CA SER A 63 20.66 13.92 10.00
C SER A 63 21.24 15.01 9.10
N ILE A 64 21.86 14.63 7.98
CA ILE A 64 22.35 15.54 6.93
C ILE A 64 21.21 16.34 6.30
N VAL A 65 20.10 15.68 6.00
CA VAL A 65 18.91 16.32 5.40
C VAL A 65 18.21 17.20 6.42
N LYS A 66 18.12 16.78 7.69
CA LYS A 66 17.60 17.62 8.79
C LYS A 66 18.42 18.90 8.98
N SER A 67 19.75 18.81 8.88
CA SER A 67 20.65 19.96 8.99
C SER A 67 20.42 21.00 7.88
N ILE A 68 20.06 20.55 6.67
CA ILE A 68 19.78 21.42 5.52
C ILE A 68 18.37 22.02 5.57
N ILE A 69 17.37 21.23 5.99
CA ILE A 69 15.95 21.59 5.94
C ILE A 69 15.49 22.35 7.21
N GLY A 70 16.26 22.25 8.30
CA GLY A 70 15.92 22.81 9.61
C GLY A 70 14.90 21.93 10.36
N ASN A 71 14.95 21.97 11.69
CA ASN A 71 14.14 21.14 12.60
C ASN A 71 12.61 21.37 12.54
N ALA A 72 12.10 22.20 11.63
CA ALA A 72 10.77 22.78 11.78
C ALA A 72 9.60 21.90 11.32
N ARG A 73 9.82 20.87 10.47
CA ARG A 73 8.72 20.01 9.99
C ARG A 73 9.16 18.55 9.79
N THR A 74 8.75 17.68 10.70
CA THR A 74 8.95 16.21 10.62
C THR A 74 7.86 15.50 9.81
N CYS A 75 6.72 16.17 9.60
CA CYS A 75 5.61 15.64 8.82
C CYS A 75 5.82 15.85 7.31
N THR A 76 5.76 14.76 6.58
CA THR A 76 5.83 14.69 5.12
C THR A 76 4.55 14.09 4.55
N TYR A 77 4.08 14.69 3.46
CA TYR A 77 2.89 14.27 2.74
C TYR A 77 3.25 13.58 1.44
N VAL A 78 2.59 12.45 1.17
CA VAL A 78 2.70 11.68 -0.06
C VAL A 78 1.33 11.59 -0.71
N GLN A 79 1.26 11.97 -1.98
CA GLN A 79 0.09 11.74 -2.80
C GLN A 79 0.19 10.35 -3.41
N GLU A 80 -0.87 9.56 -3.29
CA GLU A 80 -0.97 8.27 -3.94
C GLU A 80 -2.19 8.26 -4.87
N HIS A 81 -1.99 7.71 -6.07
CA HIS A 81 -3.05 7.45 -7.03
C HIS A 81 -3.08 5.97 -7.35
N SER A 82 -4.22 5.32 -7.10
CA SER A 82 -4.43 3.91 -7.36
C SER A 82 -5.48 3.69 -8.43
N VAL A 83 -5.24 2.77 -9.35
CA VAL A 83 -6.20 2.32 -10.36
C VAL A 83 -6.37 0.81 -10.22
N VAL A 84 -7.60 0.37 -9.97
CA VAL A 84 -7.96 -1.05 -9.94
C VAL A 84 -8.80 -1.38 -11.17
N ASP A 85 -8.30 -2.29 -11.99
CA ASP A 85 -9.05 -2.88 -13.10
C ASP A 85 -9.51 -4.29 -12.71
N PRO A 86 -10.81 -4.50 -12.45
CA PRO A 86 -11.33 -5.82 -12.09
C PRO A 86 -11.43 -6.77 -13.29
N LYS A 87 -11.44 -6.28 -14.54
CA LYS A 87 -11.53 -7.12 -15.75
C LYS A 87 -10.16 -7.71 -16.08
N GLU A 88 -9.15 -6.86 -16.10
CA GLU A 88 -7.76 -7.28 -16.36
C GLU A 88 -7.04 -7.80 -15.11
N LYS A 89 -7.69 -7.75 -13.94
CA LYS A 89 -7.12 -8.06 -12.63
C LYS A 89 -5.78 -7.36 -12.41
N THR A 90 -5.78 -6.04 -12.56
CA THR A 90 -4.58 -5.23 -12.34
C THR A 90 -4.83 -4.16 -11.29
N LEU A 91 -3.86 -3.99 -10.39
CA LEU A 91 -3.84 -2.87 -9.45
C LEU A 91 -2.54 -2.10 -9.70
N GLU A 92 -2.66 -0.85 -10.14
CA GLU A 92 -1.54 0.07 -10.30
C GLU A 92 -1.61 1.14 -9.21
N LEU A 93 -0.48 1.39 -8.56
CA LEU A 93 -0.32 2.40 -7.51
C LEU A 93 0.85 3.30 -7.90
N LYS A 94 0.62 4.61 -7.88
CA LYS A 94 1.64 5.64 -8.11
C LYS A 94 1.69 6.56 -6.91
N SER A 95 2.85 6.66 -6.29
CA SER A 95 3.07 7.47 -5.11
C SER A 95 4.15 8.50 -5.39
N THR A 96 3.86 9.77 -5.11
CA THR A 96 4.79 10.89 -5.25
C THR A 96 4.78 11.73 -3.98
N ASN A 97 5.94 12.13 -3.48
CA ASN A 97 6.02 13.04 -2.35
C ASN A 97 5.60 14.47 -2.75
N ILE A 98 4.73 15.09 -1.95
CA ILE A 98 4.32 16.50 -2.10
C ILE A 98 5.27 17.42 -1.33
N THR A 99 5.70 16.96 -0.15
CA THR A 99 6.62 17.74 0.70
C THR A 99 8.04 17.57 0.20
N PHE A 100 8.80 18.66 0.14
CA PHE A 100 10.21 18.72 -0.28
C PHE A 100 10.50 18.31 -1.74
N THR A 101 9.50 18.26 -2.62
CA THR A 101 9.66 17.93 -4.05
C THR A 101 10.64 18.88 -4.78
N ASN A 102 10.82 20.09 -4.27
CA ASN A 102 11.81 21.06 -4.77
C ASN A 102 13.27 20.63 -4.53
N MET A 103 13.53 19.82 -3.51
CA MET A 103 14.86 19.29 -3.20
C MET A 103 15.00 17.83 -3.62
N VAL A 104 13.99 17.01 -3.31
CA VAL A 104 13.99 15.57 -3.50
C VAL A 104 12.62 15.12 -4.00
N SER A 105 12.58 14.52 -5.18
CA SER A 105 11.39 13.86 -5.73
C SER A 105 11.60 12.35 -5.69
N VAL A 106 10.64 11.63 -5.13
CA VAL A 106 10.55 10.18 -5.13
C VAL A 106 9.23 9.83 -5.80
N ASP A 107 9.33 9.19 -6.95
CA ASP A 107 8.21 8.69 -7.73
C ASP A 107 8.26 7.17 -7.69
N GLU A 108 7.28 6.58 -7.01
CA GLU A 108 7.16 5.14 -6.85
C GLU A 108 5.96 4.61 -7.64
N ARG A 109 6.15 3.49 -8.32
CA ARG A 109 5.13 2.81 -9.11
C ARG A 109 5.10 1.33 -8.73
N LEU A 110 3.94 0.85 -8.31
CA LEU A 110 3.70 -0.55 -7.97
C LEU A 110 2.62 -1.09 -8.90
N ILE A 111 2.83 -2.29 -9.40
CA ILE A 111 1.88 -3.01 -10.24
C ILE A 111 1.68 -4.40 -9.65
N TYR A 112 0.43 -4.73 -9.36
CA TYR A 112 0.01 -6.04 -8.88
C TYR A 112 -0.79 -6.74 -9.97
N LYS A 113 -0.37 -7.96 -10.34
CA LYS A 113 -1.05 -8.82 -11.32
C LYS A 113 -1.04 -10.27 -10.86
N PRO A 114 -2.03 -11.09 -11.24
CA PRO A 114 -1.95 -12.53 -11.08
C PRO A 114 -0.69 -13.08 -11.75
N HIS A 115 -0.10 -14.12 -11.17
CA HIS A 115 1.02 -14.81 -11.79
C HIS A 115 0.53 -15.52 -13.08
N PRO A 116 1.25 -15.40 -14.20
CA PRO A 116 0.79 -15.90 -15.50
C PRO A 116 0.57 -17.43 -15.52
N GLU A 117 1.35 -18.17 -14.74
CA GLU A 117 1.27 -19.64 -14.66
C GLU A 117 0.49 -20.13 -13.43
N GLU A 118 0.36 -19.31 -12.39
CA GLU A 118 -0.19 -19.71 -11.08
C GLU A 118 -1.20 -18.67 -10.57
N PRO A 119 -2.48 -18.74 -10.99
CA PRO A 119 -3.47 -17.70 -10.69
C PRO A 119 -3.70 -17.42 -9.19
N GLU A 120 -3.35 -18.37 -8.32
CA GLU A 120 -3.40 -18.26 -6.85
C GLU A 120 -2.27 -17.39 -6.26
N LYS A 121 -1.32 -16.95 -7.07
CA LYS A 121 -0.21 -16.08 -6.68
C LYS A 121 -0.33 -14.72 -7.34
N THR A 122 0.21 -13.70 -6.69
CA THR A 122 0.22 -12.33 -7.20
C THR A 122 1.66 -11.83 -7.35
N VAL A 123 2.01 -11.38 -8.55
CA VAL A 123 3.27 -10.71 -8.84
C VAL A 123 3.12 -9.22 -8.53
N LEU A 124 4.03 -8.71 -7.69
CA LEU A 124 4.25 -7.30 -7.43
C LEU A 124 5.53 -6.88 -8.17
N THR A 125 5.39 -5.94 -9.10
CA THR A 125 6.50 -5.20 -9.69
C THR A 125 6.55 -3.81 -9.07
N GLN A 126 7.68 -3.43 -8.49
CA GLN A 126 7.90 -2.14 -7.83
C GLN A 126 9.04 -1.41 -8.54
N GLU A 127 8.80 -0.16 -8.89
CA GLU A 127 9.75 0.74 -9.52
C GLU A 127 9.80 2.04 -8.71
N ALA A 128 10.99 2.55 -8.43
CA ALA A 128 11.17 3.83 -7.74
C ALA A 128 12.21 4.68 -8.46
N ILE A 129 11.85 5.93 -8.74
CA ILE A 129 12.70 6.92 -9.37
C ILE A 129 13.01 7.98 -8.33
N ILE A 130 14.29 8.15 -8.02
CA ILE A 130 14.78 9.14 -7.05
C ILE A 130 15.51 10.24 -7.83
N SER A 131 15.05 11.47 -7.64
CA SER A 131 15.64 12.68 -8.22
C SER A 131 15.99 13.67 -7.13
N VAL A 132 17.28 13.99 -7.00
CA VAL A 132 17.77 15.00 -6.06
C VAL A 132 18.21 16.23 -6.86
N LYS A 133 17.70 17.41 -6.48
CA LYS A 133 17.94 18.68 -7.17
C LYS A 133 18.63 19.68 -6.23
N GLY A 134 19.58 20.46 -6.76
CA GLY A 134 20.12 21.64 -6.07
C GLY A 134 21.17 21.40 -4.97
N VAL A 135 21.73 20.19 -4.84
CA VAL A 135 22.78 19.86 -3.86
C VAL A 135 23.98 19.19 -4.53
N SER A 136 25.19 19.61 -4.14
CA SER A 136 26.48 19.14 -4.68
C SER A 136 26.80 17.68 -4.35
N LEU A 137 26.11 17.07 -3.37
CA LEU A 137 26.25 15.66 -2.95
C LEU A 137 25.09 14.78 -3.44
N SER A 138 24.51 15.11 -4.59
CA SER A 138 23.33 14.42 -5.16
C SER A 138 23.51 12.90 -5.23
N SER A 139 24.66 12.39 -5.68
CA SER A 139 24.91 10.95 -5.82
C SER A 139 24.94 10.18 -4.49
N TYR A 140 25.48 10.79 -3.44
CA TYR A 140 25.53 10.21 -2.10
C TYR A 140 24.14 10.17 -1.46
N LEU A 141 23.40 11.27 -1.55
CA LEU A 141 22.01 11.35 -1.07
C LEU A 141 21.10 10.37 -1.82
N GLU A 142 21.24 10.29 -3.15
CA GLU A 142 20.52 9.29 -3.96
C GLU A 142 20.83 7.85 -3.51
N GLY A 143 22.08 7.56 -3.10
CA GLY A 143 22.46 6.27 -2.52
C GLY A 143 21.80 5.97 -1.18
N LEU A 144 21.82 6.93 -0.25
CA LEU A 144 21.17 6.78 1.06
C LEU A 144 19.65 6.58 0.92
N MET A 145 19.03 7.30 -0.01
CA MET A 145 17.60 7.17 -0.27
C MET A 145 17.27 5.83 -0.91
N ALA A 146 18.06 5.35 -1.89
CA ALA A 146 17.86 4.05 -2.49
C ALA A 146 17.93 2.91 -1.45
N ASN A 147 18.89 2.97 -0.53
CA ASN A 147 18.97 2.00 0.58
C ASN A 147 17.73 2.06 1.48
N THR A 148 17.21 3.27 1.72
CA THR A 148 16.01 3.43 2.56
C THR A 148 14.76 2.91 1.86
N ILE A 149 14.62 3.14 0.55
CA ILE A 149 13.52 2.57 -0.26
C ILE A 149 13.60 1.05 -0.25
N SER A 150 14.79 0.47 -0.43
CA SER A 150 14.98 -0.98 -0.36
C SER A 150 14.55 -1.55 1.01
N THR A 151 14.92 -0.88 2.10
CA THR A 151 14.48 -1.26 3.46
C THR A 151 12.96 -1.14 3.62
N ASN A 152 12.37 -0.06 3.10
CA ASN A 152 10.92 0.17 3.15
C ASN A 152 10.13 -0.82 2.29
N ALA A 153 10.69 -1.29 1.18
CA ALA A 153 10.09 -2.33 0.36
C ALA A 153 9.94 -3.64 1.15
N GLY A 154 10.96 -4.02 1.93
CA GLY A 154 10.89 -5.17 2.85
C GLY A 154 9.76 -5.02 3.87
N LYS A 155 9.71 -3.88 4.58
CA LYS A 155 8.63 -3.57 5.53
C LYS A 155 7.25 -3.54 4.86
N GLY A 156 7.18 -3.10 3.61
CA GLY A 156 5.96 -3.09 2.82
C GLY A 156 5.41 -4.48 2.56
N ARG A 157 6.28 -5.46 2.28
CA ARG A 157 5.91 -6.87 2.09
C ARG A 157 5.42 -7.51 3.38
N GLU A 158 6.14 -7.29 4.47
CA GLU A 158 5.75 -7.80 5.79
C GLU A 158 4.42 -7.21 6.27
N ALA A 159 4.20 -5.91 6.04
CA ALA A 159 2.93 -5.26 6.32
C ALA A 159 1.77 -5.88 5.54
N MET A 160 1.98 -6.14 4.24
CA MET A 160 0.98 -6.79 3.40
C MET A 160 0.64 -8.18 3.91
N GLU A 161 1.62 -9.02 4.23
CA GLU A 161 1.39 -10.35 4.80
C GLU A 161 0.63 -10.30 6.12
N TRP A 162 0.96 -9.33 6.98
CA TRP A 162 0.23 -9.13 8.24
C TRP A 162 -1.24 -8.76 8.01
N VAL A 163 -1.52 -7.84 7.07
CA VAL A 163 -2.91 -7.44 6.74
C VAL A 163 -3.67 -8.60 6.09
N ILE A 164 -3.03 -9.38 5.22
CA ILE A 164 -3.65 -10.56 4.59
C ILE A 164 -4.05 -11.59 5.66
N ARG A 165 -3.16 -11.89 6.61
CA ARG A 165 -3.47 -12.81 7.72
C ARG A 165 -4.66 -12.31 8.54
N ARG A 166 -4.71 -11.00 8.84
CA ARG A 166 -5.83 -10.39 9.56
C ARG A 166 -7.14 -10.54 8.79
N LEU A 167 -7.14 -10.23 7.49
CA LEU A 167 -8.32 -10.35 6.63
C LEU A 167 -8.83 -11.80 6.54
N ASN A 168 -7.92 -12.78 6.42
CA ASN A 168 -8.31 -14.19 6.38
C ASN A 168 -8.96 -14.64 7.68
N ALA A 169 -8.43 -14.21 8.83
CA ALA A 169 -9.03 -14.51 10.14
C ALA A 169 -10.43 -13.89 10.30
N GLU A 170 -10.62 -12.64 9.86
CA GLU A 170 -11.93 -11.97 9.89
C GLU A 170 -12.96 -12.70 9.00
N ILE A 171 -12.54 -13.16 7.81
CA ILE A 171 -13.42 -13.92 6.90
C ILE A 171 -13.81 -15.28 7.51
N GLU A 172 -12.86 -15.96 8.16
CA GLU A 172 -13.11 -17.25 8.81
C GLU A 172 -14.08 -17.09 9.99
N GLU A 173 -13.89 -16.07 10.82
CA GLU A 173 -14.79 -15.73 11.92
C GLU A 173 -16.21 -15.43 11.41
N LEU A 174 -16.34 -14.58 10.39
CA LEU A 174 -17.63 -14.29 9.75
C LEU A 174 -18.30 -15.56 9.19
N ALA A 175 -17.52 -16.46 8.60
CA ALA A 175 -18.03 -17.74 8.09
C ALA A 175 -18.47 -18.70 9.21
N ILE A 176 -17.83 -18.66 10.38
CA ILE A 176 -18.25 -19.41 11.57
C ILE A 176 -19.55 -18.83 12.12
N THR A 177 -19.64 -17.51 12.28
CA THR A 177 -20.84 -16.82 12.76
C THR A 177 -22.04 -17.07 11.84
N ALA A 178 -21.86 -16.97 10.52
CA ALA A 178 -22.91 -17.26 9.54
C ALA A 178 -23.37 -18.72 9.60
N ARG A 179 -22.45 -19.68 9.78
CA ARG A 179 -22.80 -21.09 9.97
C ARG A 179 -23.53 -21.35 11.30
N GLY A 180 -23.20 -20.58 12.34
CA GLY A 180 -23.88 -20.63 13.64
C GLY A 180 -25.31 -20.07 13.58
N SER A 181 -25.54 -18.97 12.88
CA SER A 181 -26.87 -18.35 12.76
C SER A 181 -27.84 -19.19 11.91
N ILE A 182 -27.35 -19.83 10.84
CA ILE A 182 -28.15 -20.73 9.99
C ILE A 182 -28.61 -22.01 10.75
N ARG A 183 -27.93 -22.39 11.83
CA ARG A 183 -28.25 -23.59 12.62
C ARG A 183 -29.32 -23.41 13.69
N THR A 184 -29.94 -22.24 13.83
CA THR A 184 -31.11 -22.09 14.70
C THR A 184 -32.35 -22.44 13.86
N PRO A 185 -32.97 -23.62 13.99
CA PRO A 185 -34.23 -23.87 13.30
C PRO A 185 -35.27 -22.96 13.96
N MET A 186 -36.12 -22.32 13.16
CA MET A 186 -37.45 -21.89 13.59
C MET A 186 -38.19 -23.12 14.15
N ALA A 187 -38.03 -23.41 15.43
CA ALA A 187 -38.75 -24.45 16.15
C ALA A 187 -39.56 -23.78 17.28
N ALA A 188 -40.44 -22.86 16.92
CA ALA A 188 -41.41 -22.29 17.84
C ALA A 188 -42.59 -21.64 17.09
N ALA A 189 -43.36 -22.41 16.33
CA ALA A 189 -44.68 -21.98 15.86
C ALA A 189 -45.60 -23.13 15.44
N VAL A 190 -45.58 -24.28 16.14
CA VAL A 190 -46.67 -25.26 16.03
C VAL A 190 -46.84 -25.99 17.36
N THR A 191 -47.73 -25.48 18.23
CA THR A 191 -48.56 -26.24 19.19
C THR A 191 -49.64 -25.27 19.69
N GLU A 192 -50.89 -25.42 19.21
CA GLU A 192 -52.08 -25.86 19.98
C GLU A 192 -52.40 -24.95 21.19
N LYS A 193 -53.58 -24.33 21.36
CA LYS A 193 -54.97 -24.65 20.99
C LYS A 193 -55.80 -23.35 20.97
#